data_AF-A0AAJ0DK85-F1
#
_entry.id   AF-A0AAJ0DK85-F1
#
_cell.length_a   1.000
_cell.length_b   1.000
_cell.length_c   1.000
_cell.angle_alpha   90.00
_cell.angle_beta   90.00
_cell.angle_gamma   90.00
#
_symmetry.space_group_name_H-M   'P 1'
#
loop_
_entity.id
_entity.type
_entity.pdbx_description
1 polymer ?
#
loop_
_entity_poly.entity_id
_entity_poly.type
_entity_poly.pdbx_seq_one_letter_code
_entity_poly.pdbx_strand_id
1 'polypeptide(L)'
;MRRIWDPYFVRSLTRFSDAGKVPPLSSEQLDALQVLEDTCMRLRLHMVLEVGDIQWLSNEHVLHSRTAYKDHPAPSPRRQLMRLWLSTPESEGGWHLPFPDSNEKKRGGVQVDDTPPKYPLDGE
;
A
#
# COMPACT_ATOMS: atom_id res chain seq x y z
N MET A 1 -0.16 3.54 -4.80
CA MET A 1 0.85 2.61 -5.37
C MET A 1 0.86 1.35 -4.51
N ARG A 2 0.36 0.21 -5.03
CA ARG A 2 0.51 -1.09 -4.35
C ARG A 2 2.00 -1.39 -4.32
N ARG A 3 2.58 -1.65 -3.16
CA ARG A 3 3.98 -2.12 -3.13
C ARG A 3 4.00 -3.49 -3.77
N ILE A 4 4.62 -3.58 -4.94
CA ILE A 4 4.78 -4.80 -5.75
C ILE A 4 5.62 -5.88 -5.05
N TRP A 5 6.22 -5.54 -3.90
CA TRP A 5 7.08 -6.40 -3.10
C TRP A 5 6.44 -6.86 -1.77
N ASP A 6 5.20 -6.45 -1.49
CA ASP A 6 4.46 -6.96 -0.33
C ASP A 6 4.33 -8.50 -0.42
N PRO A 7 4.66 -9.28 0.63
CA PRO A 7 4.64 -10.74 0.57
C PRO A 7 3.29 -11.31 0.09
N TYR A 8 2.18 -10.71 0.50
CA TYR A 8 0.85 -11.14 0.04
C TYR A 8 0.67 -10.90 -1.46
N PHE A 9 1.07 -9.72 -1.96
CA PHE A 9 1.04 -9.43 -3.40
C PHE A 9 1.96 -10.38 -4.19
N VAL A 10 3.19 -10.62 -3.75
CA VAL A 10 4.15 -11.49 -4.43
C VAL A 10 3.64 -12.93 -4.48
N ARG A 11 3.12 -13.47 -3.36
CA ARG A 11 2.47 -14.78 -3.33
C ARG A 11 1.22 -14.84 -4.21
N SER A 12 0.51 -13.72 -4.40
CA SER A 12 -0.63 -13.69 -5.32
C SER A 12 -0.24 -13.86 -6.79
N LEU A 13 1.05 -13.67 -7.14
CA LEU A 13 1.57 -13.88 -8.48
C LEU A 13 1.72 -15.36 -8.84
N THR A 14 1.63 -16.28 -7.86
CA THR A 14 1.66 -17.73 -8.10
C THR A 14 0.62 -18.15 -9.14
N ARG A 15 -0.54 -17.46 -9.24
CA ARG A 15 -1.52 -17.70 -10.31
C ARG A 15 -0.96 -17.60 -11.73
N PHE A 16 0.08 -16.80 -11.94
CA PHE A 16 0.77 -16.66 -13.22
C PHE A 16 1.88 -17.70 -13.38
N SER A 17 2.54 -18.09 -12.29
CA SER A 17 3.52 -19.19 -12.29
C SER A 17 2.85 -20.52 -12.58
N ASP A 18 1.70 -20.80 -11.97
CA ASP A 18 0.88 -21.99 -12.20
C ASP A 18 0.39 -22.07 -13.66
N ALA A 19 0.12 -20.91 -14.26
CA ALA A 19 -0.22 -20.78 -15.68
C ALA A 19 1.00 -20.80 -16.62
N GLY A 20 2.21 -21.02 -16.10
CA GLY A 20 3.46 -21.07 -16.86
C GLY A 20 3.88 -19.74 -17.51
N LYS A 21 3.34 -18.61 -17.07
CA LYS A 21 3.62 -17.28 -17.64
C LYS A 21 4.88 -16.64 -17.07
N VAL A 22 5.25 -17.00 -15.85
CA VAL A 22 6.47 -16.56 -15.17
C VAL A 22 7.06 -17.73 -14.40
N PRO A 23 8.37 -17.73 -14.10
CA PRO A 23 8.97 -18.76 -13.25
C PRO A 23 8.30 -18.82 -11.86
N PRO A 24 8.27 -19.98 -11.19
CA PRO A 24 7.91 -20.06 -9.78
C PRO A 24 8.94 -19.33 -8.91
N LEU A 25 8.53 -18.94 -7.71
CA LEU A 25 9.44 -18.38 -6.72
C LEU A 25 10.47 -19.43 -6.28
N SER A 26 11.73 -19.02 -6.16
CA SER A 26 12.77 -19.89 -5.59
C SER A 26 12.61 -20.05 -4.09
N SER A 27 13.30 -21.04 -3.51
CA SER A 27 13.41 -21.22 -2.05
C SER A 27 13.91 -19.95 -1.36
N GLU A 28 14.96 -19.33 -1.90
CA GLU A 28 15.58 -18.13 -1.31
C GLU A 28 14.63 -16.93 -1.35
N GLN A 29 13.82 -16.82 -2.40
CA GLN A 29 12.81 -15.77 -2.50
C GLN A 29 11.69 -15.98 -1.47
N LEU A 30 11.24 -17.22 -1.28
CA LEU A 30 10.24 -17.56 -0.26
C LEU A 30 10.76 -17.29 1.15
N ASP A 31 12.01 -17.64 1.43
CA ASP A 31 12.68 -17.39 2.70
C ASP A 31 12.83 -15.89 2.96
N ALA A 32 13.22 -15.11 1.95
CA ALA A 32 13.30 -13.65 2.07
C ALA A 32 11.94 -13.00 2.39
N LEU A 33 10.86 -13.48 1.75
CA LEU A 33 9.51 -13.03 2.06
C LEU A 33 9.10 -13.38 3.50
N GLN A 34 9.45 -14.57 3.98
CA GLN A 34 9.17 -14.98 5.37
C GLN A 34 9.92 -14.11 6.37
N VAL A 35 11.22 -13.87 6.15
CA VAL A 35 12.04 -12.98 7.01
C VAL A 35 11.46 -11.57 7.06
N LEU A 36 10.99 -11.05 5.93
CA LEU A 36 10.35 -9.73 5.87
C LEU A 36 9.05 -9.71 6.69
N GLU A 37 8.19 -10.71 6.52
CA GLU A 37 6.92 -10.84 7.23
C GLU A 37 7.13 -10.97 8.74
N ASP A 38 8.02 -11.85 9.18
CA ASP A 38 8.35 -12.05 10.59
C ASP A 38 8.94 -10.79 11.23
N THR A 39 9.79 -10.08 10.49
CA THR A 39 10.37 -8.80 10.94
C THR A 39 9.29 -7.73 11.07
N CYS A 40 8.40 -7.62 10.09
CA CYS A 40 7.26 -6.70 10.15
C CYS A 40 6.37 -7.01 11.35
N MET A 41 6.06 -8.29 11.58
CA MET A 41 5.24 -8.71 12.71
C MET A 41 5.91 -8.40 14.04
N ARG A 42 7.23 -8.60 14.16
CA ARG A 42 7.99 -8.29 15.38
C ARG A 42 8.10 -6.79 15.66
N LEU A 43 8.23 -5.96 14.64
CA LEU A 43 8.45 -4.52 14.75
C LEU A 43 7.18 -3.67 14.55
N ARG A 44 6.01 -4.28 14.39
CA ARG A 44 4.77 -3.57 14.10
C ARG A 44 4.41 -2.60 15.23
N LEU A 45 3.96 -1.41 14.84
CA LEU A 45 3.22 -0.51 15.72
C LEU A 45 1.72 -0.73 15.50
N HIS A 46 1.02 -1.13 16.56
CA HIS A 46 -0.44 -1.23 16.51
C HIS A 46 -1.07 0.09 16.93
N MET A 47 -1.94 0.64 16.07
CA MET A 47 -2.64 1.90 16.30
C MET A 47 -4.14 1.71 16.12
N VAL A 48 -4.93 2.26 17.04
CA VAL A 48 -6.37 2.42 16.90
C VAL A 48 -6.62 3.91 16.69
N LEU A 49 -7.15 4.29 15.54
CA LEU A 49 -7.42 5.69 15.19
C LEU A 49 -8.79 6.10 15.70
N GLU A 50 -8.85 7.25 16.36
CA GLU A 50 -10.08 7.91 16.79
C GLU A 50 -10.49 9.01 15.80
N VAL A 51 -11.70 9.55 15.98
CA VAL A 51 -12.18 10.65 15.14
C VAL A 51 -11.30 11.88 15.36
N GLY A 52 -10.72 12.38 14.26
CA GLY A 52 -9.79 13.52 14.29
C GLY A 52 -8.32 13.11 14.21
N ASP A 53 -7.99 11.84 14.43
CA ASP A 53 -6.61 11.37 14.27
C ASP A 53 -6.19 11.36 12.79
N ILE A 54 -4.94 11.74 12.56
CA ILE A 54 -4.31 11.71 11.24
C ILE A 54 -3.08 10.81 11.30
N GLN A 55 -3.04 9.84 10.38
CA GLN A 55 -1.89 8.96 10.22
C GLN A 55 -1.09 9.36 8.98
N TRP A 56 0.14 9.85 9.18
CA TRP A 56 1.11 10.11 8.12
C TRP A 56 2.04 8.92 7.95
N LEU A 57 2.16 8.42 6.72
CA LEU A 57 3.00 7.24 6.42
C LEU A 57 3.86 7.53 5.18
N SER A 58 5.17 7.35 5.31
CA SER A 58 6.05 7.24 4.14
C SER A 58 5.88 5.85 3.53
N ASN A 59 5.25 5.79 2.36
CA ASN A 59 5.01 4.52 1.66
C ASN A 59 6.30 3.84 1.16
N GLU A 60 7.45 4.48 1.30
CA GLU A 60 8.74 3.89 0.93
C GLU A 60 9.36 3.11 2.09
N HIS A 61 9.17 3.61 3.31
CA HIS A 61 9.84 3.07 4.50
C HIS A 61 8.93 2.22 5.39
N VAL A 62 7.62 2.52 5.44
CA VAL A 62 6.72 1.93 6.44
C VAL A 62 5.66 1.08 5.79
N LEU A 63 5.78 -0.25 5.89
CA LEU A 63 4.70 -1.17 5.54
C LEU A 63 3.53 -1.00 6.52
N HIS A 64 2.31 -1.05 6.00
CA HIS A 64 1.10 -0.85 6.78
C HIS A 64 0.01 -1.85 6.38
N SER A 65 -0.74 -2.31 7.37
CA SER A 65 -1.86 -3.23 7.21
C SER A 65 -2.96 -2.89 8.23
N ARG A 66 -4.04 -3.67 8.21
CA ARG A 66 -5.15 -3.52 9.14
C ARG A 66 -5.54 -4.91 9.66
N THR A 67 -5.96 -4.98 10.92
CA THR A 67 -6.55 -6.19 11.51
C THR A 67 -7.95 -6.46 10.93
N ALA A 68 -8.41 -7.71 11.02
CA ALA A 68 -9.79 -8.03 10.69
C ALA A 68 -10.75 -7.29 11.64
N TYR A 69 -11.84 -6.75 11.09
CA TYR A 69 -12.90 -6.08 11.85
C TYR A 69 -14.25 -6.43 11.24
N LYS A 70 -15.32 -6.24 12.01
CA LYS A 70 -16.69 -6.50 11.57
C LYS A 70 -17.46 -5.19 11.59
N ASP A 71 -18.05 -4.84 10.45
CA ASP A 71 -18.99 -3.72 10.39
C ASP A 71 -20.33 -4.11 11.02
N HIS A 72 -20.92 -3.16 11.72
CA HIS A 72 -22.26 -3.30 12.28
C HIS A 72 -23.30 -2.75 11.31
N PRO A 73 -24.51 -3.33 11.25
CA PRO A 73 -25.59 -2.77 10.46
C PRO A 73 -25.98 -1.38 10.99
N ALA A 74 -26.52 -0.54 10.10
CA ALA A 74 -27.09 0.74 10.48
C ALA A 74 -28.12 0.55 11.62
N PRO A 75 -28.16 1.46 12.61
CA PRO A 75 -27.57 2.81 12.64
C PRO A 75 -26.17 2.90 13.27
N SER A 76 -25.53 1.76 13.60
CA SER A 76 -24.25 1.79 14.31
C SER A 76 -23.15 2.45 13.45
N PRO A 77 -22.29 3.30 14.04
CA PRO A 77 -21.21 3.94 13.29
C PRO A 77 -20.24 2.89 12.74
N ARG A 78 -19.92 3.00 11.45
CA ARG A 78 -18.91 2.18 10.78
C ARG A 78 -17.57 2.88 10.81
N ARG A 79 -16.47 2.12 10.76
CA ARG A 79 -15.12 2.70 10.68
C ARG A 79 -14.93 3.34 9.30
N GLN A 80 -14.88 4.67 9.25
CA GLN A 80 -14.64 5.42 8.02
C GLN A 80 -13.32 6.17 8.11
N LEU A 81 -12.48 6.04 7.08
CA LEU A 81 -11.24 6.81 6.95
C LEU A 81 -11.16 7.43 5.56
N MET A 82 -10.75 8.70 5.52
CA MET A 82 -10.33 9.34 4.28
C MET A 82 -8.84 9.07 4.03
N ARG A 83 -8.49 8.77 2.79
CA ARG A 83 -7.09 8.50 2.39
C ARG A 83 -6.68 9.44 1.26
N LEU A 84 -5.59 10.16 1.49
CA LEU A 84 -4.94 11.03 0.51
C LEU A 84 -3.53 10.49 0.23
N TRP A 85 -3.14 10.45 -1.04
CA TRP A 85 -1.77 10.18 -1.45
C TRP A 85 -1.09 11.50 -1.78
N LEU A 86 0.06 11.76 -1.14
CA LEU A 86 0.89 12.92 -1.42
C LEU A 86 2.17 12.46 -2.13
N SER A 87 2.51 13.16 -3.20
CA SER A 87 3.82 13.08 -3.83
C SER A 87 4.22 14.46 -4.31
N THR A 88 5.34 14.94 -3.80
CA THR A 88 5.97 16.19 -4.26
C THR A 88 7.22 15.80 -5.04
N PRO A 89 7.41 16.30 -6.27
CA PRO A 89 8.65 16.08 -7.03
C PRO A 89 9.87 16.58 -6.27
N GLU A 90 11.01 15.91 -6.41
CA GLU A 90 12.28 16.39 -5.86
C GLU A 90 12.59 17.83 -6.33
N SER A 91 12.35 18.14 -7.60
CA SER A 91 12.50 19.49 -8.17
C SER A 91 11.62 20.57 -7.54
N GLU A 92 10.54 20.20 -6.83
CA GLU A 92 9.63 21.10 -6.13
C GLU A 92 9.79 21.00 -4.59
N GLY A 93 10.90 20.44 -4.11
CA GLY A 93 11.20 20.31 -2.69
C GLY A 93 10.69 19.01 -2.05
N GLY A 94 10.32 18.02 -2.87
CA GLY A 94 10.04 16.67 -2.43
C GLY A 94 11.26 15.97 -1.81
N TRP A 95 11.01 14.94 -1.01
CA TRP A 95 12.04 14.07 -0.47
C TRP A 95 12.79 13.37 -1.61
N HIS A 96 14.09 13.12 -1.44
CA HIS A 96 14.84 12.30 -2.40
C HIS A 96 14.49 10.82 -2.22
N LEU A 97 14.11 10.15 -3.30
CA LEU A 97 13.55 8.79 -3.26
C LEU A 97 14.39 7.88 -4.15
N PRO A 98 14.57 6.59 -3.81
CA PRO A 98 15.44 5.68 -4.55
C PRO A 98 14.83 5.22 -5.90
N PHE A 99 13.84 5.94 -6.41
CA PHE A 99 13.07 5.57 -7.59
C PHE A 99 13.33 6.59 -8.70
N PRO A 100 13.49 6.14 -9.96
CA PRO A 100 13.82 7.03 -11.08
C PRO A 100 12.69 8.03 -11.41
N ASP A 101 11.48 7.79 -10.91
CA ASP A 101 10.30 8.64 -11.10
C ASP A 101 10.16 9.75 -10.04
N SER A 102 11.18 9.99 -9.21
CA SER A 102 11.12 10.94 -8.10
C SER A 102 10.95 12.41 -8.52
N ASN A 103 11.31 12.75 -9.76
CA ASN A 103 11.12 14.08 -10.34
C ASN A 103 9.77 14.25 -11.05
N GLU A 104 8.95 13.19 -11.16
CA GLU A 104 7.69 13.24 -11.89
C GLU A 104 6.63 14.03 -11.13
N LYS A 105 6.04 15.04 -11.78
CA LYS A 105 4.97 15.89 -11.21
C LYS A 105 3.72 15.12 -10.79
N LYS A 106 3.49 13.95 -11.39
CA LYS A 106 2.34 13.08 -11.10
C LYS A 106 2.80 11.66 -10.84
N ARG A 107 3.27 11.41 -9.62
CA ARG A 107 3.79 10.11 -9.21
C ARG A 107 2.70 9.26 -8.51
N GLY A 108 2.46 8.07 -9.04
CA GLY A 108 1.52 7.08 -8.50
C GLY A 108 0.09 7.17 -9.06
N GLY A 109 -0.61 6.01 -9.04
CA GLY A 109 -1.92 5.83 -9.67
C GLY A 109 -1.81 5.25 -11.08
N VAL A 110 -2.94 4.80 -11.65
CA VAL A 110 -3.02 4.48 -13.08
C VAL A 110 -3.43 5.77 -13.78
N GLN A 111 -2.51 6.40 -14.50
CA GLN A 111 -2.80 7.59 -15.29
C GLN A 111 -2.90 7.18 -16.74
N VAL A 112 -4.09 6.71 -17.12
CA VAL A 112 -4.47 6.51 -18.51
C VAL A 112 -5.48 7.60 -18.91
N ASP A 113 -5.28 8.12 -20.12
CA ASP A 113 -6.31 8.77 -20.95
C ASP A 113 -7.11 9.92 -20.28
N ASP A 114 -6.43 10.92 -19.70
CA ASP A 114 -7.08 12.13 -19.14
C ASP A 114 -8.23 11.85 -18.14
N THR A 115 -8.18 10.70 -17.47
CA THR A 115 -9.23 10.29 -16.52
C THR A 115 -9.40 11.38 -15.43
N PRO A 116 -10.58 12.01 -15.30
CA PRO A 116 -10.79 13.08 -14.35
C PRO A 116 -10.67 12.55 -12.91
N PRO A 117 -10.13 13.34 -11.97
CA PRO A 117 -10.02 12.93 -10.58
C PRO A 117 -11.41 12.63 -10.01
N LYS A 118 -11.59 11.42 -9.47
CA LYS A 118 -12.82 11.00 -8.78
C LYS A 118 -12.58 10.95 -7.28
N TYR A 119 -13.42 11.66 -6.54
CA TYR A 119 -13.48 11.58 -5.07
C TYR A 119 -14.83 10.96 -4.68
N PRO A 120 -14.90 9.65 -4.40
CA PRO A 120 -16.13 9.04 -3.91
C PRO A 120 -16.48 9.62 -2.53
N LEU A 121 -17.72 10.09 -2.39
CA LEU A 121 -18.25 10.59 -1.11
C LEU A 121 -18.59 9.46 -0.15
N ASP A 122 -18.86 8.28 -0.69
CA ASP A 122 -19.03 7.05 0.07
C ASP A 122 -17.64 6.45 0.34
N GLY A 123 -17.28 6.33 1.62
CA GLY A 123 -16.07 5.62 2.02
C GLY A 123 -16.14 4.14 1.62
N GLU A 124 -15.05 3.61 1.06
CA GLU A 124 -14.88 2.17 0.79
C GLU A 124 -14.84 1.32 2.06
#